data_AF-A0A1W9WPR4-F1
#
_entry.id   AF-A0A1W9WPR4-F1
#
_cell.length_a   1.000
_cell.length_b   1.000
_cell.length_c   1.000
_cell.angle_alpha   90.00
_cell.angle_beta   90.00
_cell.angle_gamma   90.00
#
_symmetry.space_group_name_H-M   'P 1'
#
loop_
_entity.id
_entity.type
_entity.pdbx_description
1 polymer ?
#
loop_
_entity_poly.entity_id
_entity_poly.type
_entity_poly.pdbx_seq_one_letter_code
_entity_poly.pdbx_strand_id
1 'polypeptide(L)'
;MLRYTGVLSFGHGAYFAAGAYALLFAVLEKAYHYTGGSDGIRVPIPTFFGHEFEGMRRFQFLCGPYYYIVVGIFAASSLLMLAIVNSPFGKILQATRDNELRAEMIGIRVKRYRLYAFIISGTFSVLSGGVWSFVNGHITPEICNWVFSGEVVYMVLLGGFMIFEGPIVGAVAFTYLRLYAVATTQYWIRKT
;
A
#
# COMPACT_ATOMS: atom_id res chain seq x y z
N MET A 1 11.34 -32.72 -19.70
CA MET A 1 10.27 -32.85 -18.69
C MET A 1 10.39 -31.71 -17.70
N LEU A 2 9.28 -31.05 -17.35
CA LEU A 2 9.09 -30.00 -16.32
C LEU A 2 9.36 -28.54 -16.70
N ARG A 3 8.32 -27.84 -17.17
CA ARG A 3 8.08 -26.42 -16.79
C ARG A 3 6.62 -25.99 -16.98
N TYR A 4 5.70 -26.70 -16.32
CA TYR A 4 4.32 -26.23 -16.07
C TYR A 4 4.21 -25.50 -14.71
N THR A 5 5.34 -24.97 -14.21
CA THR A 5 5.49 -24.36 -12.88
C THR A 5 5.07 -22.89 -12.81
N GLY A 6 4.53 -22.30 -13.88
CA GLY A 6 4.01 -20.92 -13.82
C GLY A 6 2.67 -20.83 -13.09
N VAL A 7 1.73 -21.74 -13.44
CA VAL A 7 0.34 -21.70 -12.92
C VAL A 7 0.25 -22.31 -11.52
N LEU A 8 0.98 -23.39 -11.24
CA LEU A 8 1.06 -23.99 -9.90
C LEU A 8 1.85 -23.13 -8.90
N SER A 9 2.85 -22.37 -9.33
CA SER A 9 3.59 -21.44 -8.45
C SER A 9 2.75 -20.22 -8.05
N PHE A 10 1.85 -19.76 -8.92
CA PHE A 10 0.92 -18.68 -8.58
C PHE A 10 -0.02 -19.08 -7.45
N GLY A 11 -0.47 -20.34 -7.46
CA GLY A 11 -1.30 -20.91 -6.41
C GLY A 11 -0.66 -20.76 -5.03
N HIS A 12 0.59 -21.19 -4.87
CA HIS A 12 1.30 -21.13 -3.57
C HIS A 12 1.40 -19.69 -3.03
N GLY A 13 1.65 -18.70 -3.90
CA GLY A 13 1.67 -17.29 -3.52
C GLY A 13 0.28 -16.77 -3.13
N ALA A 14 -0.75 -17.14 -3.87
CA ALA A 14 -2.13 -16.77 -3.58
C ALA A 14 -2.64 -17.38 -2.27
N TYR A 15 -2.35 -18.66 -2.01
CA TYR A 15 -2.68 -19.33 -0.75
C TYR A 15 -1.92 -18.72 0.44
N PHE A 16 -0.64 -18.36 0.24
CA PHE A 16 0.13 -17.66 1.26
C PHE A 16 -0.47 -16.29 1.58
N ALA A 17 -0.84 -15.51 0.57
CA ALA A 17 -1.48 -14.21 0.76
C ALA A 17 -2.85 -14.34 1.45
N ALA A 18 -3.67 -15.31 1.05
CA ALA A 18 -4.96 -15.58 1.68
C ALA A 18 -4.82 -16.03 3.14
N GLY A 19 -3.83 -16.88 3.44
CA GLY A 19 -3.52 -17.31 4.81
C GLY A 19 -2.98 -16.17 5.67
N ALA A 20 -2.10 -15.33 5.12
CA ALA A 20 -1.58 -14.14 5.80
C ALA A 20 -2.72 -13.14 6.10
N TYR A 21 -3.64 -12.94 5.15
CA TYR A 21 -4.83 -12.14 5.35
C TYR A 21 -5.73 -12.70 6.47
N ALA A 22 -6.07 -13.99 6.42
CA ALA A 22 -6.91 -14.62 7.44
C ALA A 22 -6.28 -14.55 8.84
N LEU A 23 -4.96 -14.76 8.92
CA LEU A 23 -4.22 -14.60 10.17
C LEU A 23 -4.26 -13.15 10.68
N LEU A 24 -4.02 -12.19 9.79
CA LEU A 24 -4.06 -10.77 10.15
C LEU A 24 -5.45 -10.36 10.64
N PHE A 25 -6.50 -10.77 9.95
CA PHE A 25 -7.89 -10.52 10.36
C PHE A 25 -8.18 -11.11 11.74
N ALA A 26 -7.82 -12.38 11.98
CA ALA A 26 -7.98 -13.03 13.27
C ALA A 26 -7.19 -12.34 14.40
N VAL A 27 -5.98 -11.85 14.11
CA VAL A 27 -5.16 -11.10 15.08
C VAL A 27 -5.81 -9.75 15.39
N LEU A 28 -6.32 -9.04 14.38
CA LEU A 28 -6.99 -7.75 14.57
C LEU A 28 -8.27 -7.89 15.41
N GLU A 29 -9.06 -8.94 15.21
CA GLU A 29 -10.24 -9.20 16.06
C GLU A 29 -9.84 -9.61 17.48
N LYS A 30 -8.82 -10.46 17.62
CA LYS A 30 -8.39 -10.95 18.94
C LYS A 30 -7.68 -9.88 19.77
N ALA A 31 -7.02 -8.93 19.11
CA ALA A 31 -6.31 -7.82 19.76
C ALA A 31 -7.26 -6.68 20.17
N TYR A 32 -8.41 -7.01 20.76
CA TYR A 32 -9.48 -6.07 21.08
C TYR A 32 -9.01 -4.82 21.84
N HIS A 33 -8.07 -4.98 22.77
CA HIS A 33 -7.50 -3.88 23.56
C HIS A 33 -6.75 -2.84 22.72
N TYR A 34 -6.22 -3.23 21.56
CA TYR A 34 -5.42 -2.35 20.69
C TYR A 34 -6.14 -1.92 19.41
N THR A 35 -7.17 -2.63 18.98
CA THR A 35 -7.88 -2.40 17.71
C THR A 35 -9.35 -2.07 17.88
N GLY A 36 -9.92 -2.23 19.07
CA GLY A 36 -11.37 -2.16 19.30
C GLY A 36 -12.14 -3.35 18.72
N GLY A 37 -11.46 -4.38 18.22
CA GLY A 37 -12.09 -5.53 17.59
C GLY A 37 -12.95 -5.14 16.39
N SER A 38 -14.18 -5.65 16.33
CA SER A 38 -15.14 -5.34 15.26
C SER A 38 -15.55 -3.87 15.20
N ASP A 39 -15.56 -3.17 16.34
CA ASP A 39 -16.00 -1.77 16.43
C ASP A 39 -14.93 -0.79 15.91
N GLY A 40 -13.69 -1.25 15.79
CA GLY A 40 -12.59 -0.44 15.29
C GLY A 40 -12.16 0.69 16.23
N ILE A 41 -11.22 1.50 15.76
CA ILE A 41 -10.71 2.66 16.50
C ILE A 41 -10.93 3.93 15.70
N ARG A 42 -11.36 4.97 16.40
CA ARG A 42 -11.39 6.33 15.88
C ARG A 42 -9.99 6.93 15.97
N VAL A 43 -9.46 7.36 14.83
CA VAL A 43 -8.14 7.99 14.79
C VAL A 43 -8.30 9.45 15.21
N PRO A 44 -7.72 9.88 16.35
CA PRO A 44 -7.77 11.28 16.76
C PRO A 44 -6.97 12.14 15.78
N ILE A 45 -7.31 13.43 15.72
CA ILE A 45 -6.54 14.39 14.94
C ILE A 45 -5.15 14.47 15.58
N PRO A 46 -4.07 14.15 14.85
CA PRO A 46 -2.74 14.13 15.42
C PRO A 46 -2.30 15.56 15.76
N THR A 47 -1.73 15.73 16.95
CA THR A 47 -0.98 16.93 17.32
C THR A 47 0.38 16.85 16.62
N PHE A 48 0.63 17.74 15.65
CA PHE A 48 1.92 17.82 14.98
C PHE A 48 2.79 18.89 15.63
N PHE A 49 4.04 18.55 15.94
CA PHE A 49 5.04 19.48 16.51
C PHE A 49 4.62 20.14 17.84
N GLY A 50 3.79 19.48 18.66
CA GLY A 50 3.35 20.02 19.94
C GLY A 50 2.35 21.18 19.83
N HIS A 51 1.91 21.53 18.62
CA HIS A 51 0.79 22.43 18.42
C HIS A 51 -0.49 21.61 18.33
N GLU A 52 -1.32 21.73 19.35
CA GLU A 52 -2.69 21.26 19.28
C GLU A 52 -3.44 22.20 18.34
N PHE A 53 -3.95 21.67 17.22
CA PHE A 53 -4.83 22.43 16.33
C PHE A 53 -6.24 22.54 16.94
N GLU A 54 -6.31 22.84 18.25
CA GLU A 54 -7.51 23.10 19.02
C GLU A 54 -8.19 24.36 18.45
N GLY A 55 -9.17 24.16 17.58
CA GLY A 55 -9.98 25.25 17.01
C GLY A 55 -10.23 25.14 15.51
N MET A 56 -9.47 24.30 14.78
CA MET A 56 -9.75 24.07 13.36
C MET A 56 -10.79 22.96 13.18
N ARG A 57 -11.79 23.20 12.33
CA ARG A 57 -12.67 22.12 11.86
C ARG A 57 -11.82 21.07 11.14
N ARG A 58 -12.14 19.77 11.32
CA ARG A 58 -11.42 18.63 10.70
C ARG A 58 -11.13 18.85 9.21
N PHE A 59 -12.06 19.46 8.48
CA PHE A 59 -11.90 19.80 7.06
C PHE A 59 -10.75 20.79 6.79
N GLN A 60 -10.63 21.87 7.58
CA GLN A 60 -9.55 22.85 7.44
C GLN A 60 -8.18 22.26 7.76
N PHE A 61 -8.11 21.38 8.75
CA PHE A 61 -6.88 20.65 9.10
C PHE A 61 -6.44 19.72 7.96
N LEU A 62 -7.37 18.95 7.38
CA LEU A 62 -7.10 18.03 6.28
C LEU A 62 -6.62 18.76 5.02
N CYS A 63 -7.27 19.86 4.65
CA CYS A 63 -6.93 20.62 3.44
C CYS A 63 -5.70 21.53 3.61
N GLY A 64 -5.37 21.94 4.84
CA GLY A 64 -4.24 22.82 5.12
C GLY A 64 -2.98 22.04 5.52
N PRO A 65 -2.61 22.04 6.81
CA PRO A 65 -1.32 21.54 7.27
C PRO A 65 -1.10 20.06 6.95
N TYR A 66 -2.15 19.24 7.06
CA TYR A 66 -2.05 17.81 6.80
C TYR A 66 -1.69 17.51 5.34
N TYR A 67 -2.31 18.22 4.40
CA TYR A 67 -2.00 18.07 2.97
C TYR A 67 -0.52 18.29 2.67
N TYR A 68 0.08 19.37 3.21
CA TYR A 68 1.50 19.64 3.01
C TYR A 68 2.41 18.58 3.64
N ILE A 69 2.05 18.05 4.81
CA ILE A 69 2.77 16.94 5.44
C ILE A 69 2.72 15.69 4.55
N VAL A 70 1.54 15.33 4.04
CA VAL A 70 1.38 14.18 3.15
C VAL A 70 2.18 14.35 1.86
N VAL A 71 2.14 15.54 1.25
CA VAL A 71 2.96 15.85 0.07
C VAL A 71 4.45 15.75 0.39
N GLY A 72 4.89 16.21 1.56
CA GLY A 72 6.27 16.07 2.01
C GLY A 72 6.71 14.62 2.20
N ILE A 73 5.87 13.79 2.83
CA ILE A 73 6.11 12.35 3.01
C ILE A 73 6.14 11.65 1.64
N PHE A 74 5.21 12.00 0.74
CA PHE A 74 5.15 11.47 -0.61
C PHE A 74 6.41 11.83 -1.41
N ALA A 75 6.83 13.08 -1.40
CA ALA A 75 8.06 13.53 -2.07
C ALA A 75 9.30 12.83 -1.50
N ALA A 76 9.43 12.76 -0.17
CA ALA A 76 10.54 12.09 0.50
C ALA A 76 10.59 10.59 0.16
N SER A 77 9.45 9.89 0.22
CA SER A 77 9.35 8.46 -0.11
C SER A 77 9.64 8.18 -1.58
N SER A 78 9.18 9.04 -2.50
CA SER A 78 9.49 8.95 -3.93
C SER A 78 10.99 9.11 -4.17
N LEU A 79 11.63 10.13 -3.57
CA LEU A 79 13.08 10.34 -3.67
C LEU A 79 13.89 9.16 -3.10
N LEU A 80 13.47 8.63 -1.94
CA LEU A 80 14.10 7.45 -1.35
C LEU A 80 13.95 6.23 -2.26
N MET A 81 12.79 6.03 -2.87
CA MET A 81 12.58 4.92 -3.80
C MET A 81 13.43 5.08 -5.07
N LEU A 82 13.54 6.28 -5.63
CA LEU A 82 14.45 6.58 -6.73
C LEU A 82 15.91 6.29 -6.37
N ALA A 83 16.35 6.65 -5.16
CA ALA A 83 17.69 6.34 -4.67
C ALA A 83 17.92 4.83 -4.56
N ILE A 84 16.95 4.08 -4.04
CA ILE A 84 17.02 2.61 -3.92
C ILE A 84 17.08 1.95 -5.29
N VAL A 85 16.25 2.37 -6.25
CA VAL A 85 16.20 1.81 -7.60
C VAL A 85 17.51 2.04 -8.36
N ASN A 86 18.11 3.22 -8.23
CA ASN A 86 19.37 3.56 -8.89
C ASN A 86 20.61 2.96 -8.19
N SER A 87 20.47 2.51 -6.95
CA SER A 87 21.55 1.88 -6.18
C SER A 87 21.96 0.49 -6.73
N PRO A 88 23.12 -0.05 -6.34
CA PRO A 88 23.53 -1.42 -6.70
C PRO A 88 22.49 -2.49 -6.32
N PHE A 89 21.74 -2.26 -5.24
CA PHE A 89 20.66 -3.16 -4.82
C PHE A 89 19.56 -3.27 -5.88
N GLY A 90 19.12 -2.14 -6.45
CA GLY A 90 18.12 -2.10 -7.51
C GLY A 90 18.59 -2.83 -8.78
N LYS A 91 19.86 -2.65 -9.16
CA LYS A 91 20.46 -3.35 -10.32
C LYS A 91 20.51 -4.87 -10.12
N ILE A 92 20.82 -5.34 -8.90
CA ILE A 92 20.81 -6.77 -8.55
C ILE A 92 19.38 -7.33 -8.66
N LEU A 93 18.37 -6.56 -8.23
CA LEU A 93 16.97 -6.97 -8.31
C LEU A 93 16.49 -7.05 -9.77
N GLN A 94 16.90 -6.11 -10.62
CA GLN A 94 16.65 -6.16 -12.07
C GLN A 94 17.30 -7.38 -12.72
N ALA A 95 18.58 -7.64 -12.43
CA ALA A 95 19.27 -8.84 -12.93
C ALA A 95 18.59 -10.15 -12.48
N THR A 96 18.10 -10.18 -11.24
CA THR A 96 17.34 -11.31 -10.69
C THR A 96 15.99 -11.50 -11.37
N ARG A 97 15.33 -10.41 -11.79
CA ARG A 97 14.06 -10.43 -12.53
C ARG A 97 14.25 -10.99 -13.94
N ASP A 98 15.33 -10.64 -14.62
CA ASP A 98 15.57 -11.04 -16.00
C ASP A 98 15.97 -12.51 -16.11
N ASN A 99 16.91 -12.99 -15.27
CA ASN A 99 17.26 -14.40 -15.19
C ASN A 99 17.87 -14.79 -13.83
N GLU A 100 17.05 -15.45 -13.01
CA GLU A 100 17.44 -15.88 -11.66
C GLU A 100 18.61 -16.88 -11.66
N LEU A 101 18.64 -17.83 -12.60
CA LEU A 101 19.70 -18.84 -12.68
C LEU A 101 21.05 -18.18 -12.99
N ARG A 102 21.06 -17.22 -13.91
CA ARG A 102 22.26 -16.48 -14.28
C ARG A 102 22.77 -15.61 -13.12
N ALA A 103 21.86 -14.99 -12.36
CA ALA A 103 22.24 -14.22 -11.18
C ALA A 103 22.90 -15.11 -10.11
N GLU A 104 22.36 -16.30 -9.88
CA GLU A 104 22.89 -17.26 -8.90
C GLU A 104 24.28 -17.79 -9.29
N MET A 105 24.53 -18.02 -10.59
CA MET A 105 25.85 -18.42 -11.10
C MET A 105 26.96 -17.38 -10.84
N ILE A 106 26.60 -16.10 -10.75
CA ILE A 106 27.54 -15.00 -10.46
C ILE A 106 27.73 -14.84 -8.92
N GLY A 107 27.11 -15.71 -8.11
CA GLY A 107 27.22 -15.72 -6.66
C GLY A 107 26.18 -14.86 -5.93
N ILE A 108 25.15 -14.36 -6.63
CA ILE A 108 24.09 -13.57 -6.01
C ILE A 108 23.12 -14.49 -5.27
N ARG A 109 22.96 -14.25 -3.96
CA ARG A 109 21.99 -14.98 -3.12
C ARG A 109 20.57 -14.45 -3.33
N VAL A 110 19.92 -14.87 -4.43
CA VAL A 110 18.57 -14.44 -4.87
C VAL A 110 17.55 -14.40 -3.73
N LYS A 111 17.49 -15.44 -2.90
CA LYS A 111 16.53 -15.53 -1.77
C LYS A 111 16.64 -14.36 -0.78
N ARG A 112 17.86 -13.91 -0.47
CA ARG A 112 18.09 -12.81 0.49
C ARG A 112 17.66 -11.47 -0.09
N TYR A 113 18.00 -11.21 -1.35
CA TYR A 113 17.61 -9.97 -2.04
C TYR A 113 16.09 -9.88 -2.23
N ARG A 114 15.39 -11.00 -2.49
CA ARG A 114 13.93 -11.04 -2.50
C ARG A 114 13.33 -10.72 -1.13
N LEU A 115 13.90 -11.25 -0.05
CA LEU A 115 13.46 -10.94 1.31
C LEU A 115 13.63 -9.44 1.63
N TYR A 116 14.79 -8.86 1.28
CA TYR A 116 15.00 -7.42 1.48
C TYR A 116 14.03 -6.58 0.65
N ALA A 117 13.76 -6.95 -0.60
CA ALA A 117 12.77 -6.27 -1.42
C ALA A 117 11.36 -6.34 -0.80
N PHE A 118 10.99 -7.48 -0.20
CA PHE A 118 9.73 -7.66 0.52
C PHE A 118 9.63 -6.80 1.79
N ILE A 119 10.72 -6.71 2.56
CA ILE A 119 10.76 -5.85 3.76
C ILE A 119 10.62 -4.38 3.35
N ILE A 120 11.36 -3.94 2.32
CA ILE A 120 11.30 -2.56 1.82
C ILE A 120 9.90 -2.23 1.28
N SER A 121 9.27 -3.11 0.50
CA SER A 121 7.90 -2.85 0.03
C SER A 121 6.89 -2.82 1.17
N GLY A 122 7.08 -3.65 2.20
CA GLY A 122 6.30 -3.64 3.42
C GLY A 122 6.40 -2.32 4.18
N THR A 123 7.60 -1.75 4.33
CA THR A 123 7.78 -0.48 5.05
C THR A 123 7.08 0.68 4.34
N PHE A 124 7.20 0.79 3.02
CA PHE A 124 6.48 1.81 2.25
C PHE A 124 4.95 1.62 2.30
N SER A 125 4.49 0.37 2.23
CA SER A 125 3.06 0.05 2.36
C SER A 125 2.50 0.46 3.73
N VAL A 126 3.21 0.18 4.82
CA VAL A 126 2.81 0.55 6.18
C VAL A 126 2.79 2.07 6.35
N LEU A 127 3.80 2.78 5.85
CA LEU A 127 3.85 4.24 5.87
C LEU A 127 2.63 4.84 5.15
N SER A 128 2.34 4.36 3.95
CA SER A 128 1.16 4.79 3.17
C SER A 128 -0.15 4.52 3.92
N GLY A 129 -0.30 3.33 4.51
CA GLY A 129 -1.48 2.96 5.29
C GLY A 129 -1.67 3.85 6.52
N GLY A 130 -0.60 4.15 7.25
CA GLY A 130 -0.64 5.06 8.39
C GLY A 130 -1.11 6.46 8.02
N VAL A 131 -0.65 6.99 6.89
CA VAL A 131 -1.09 8.30 6.37
C VAL A 131 -2.56 8.26 5.91
N TRP A 132 -2.97 7.19 5.22
CA TRP A 132 -4.37 7.05 4.78
C TRP A 132 -5.36 6.94 5.97
N SER A 133 -4.89 6.39 7.08
CA SER A 133 -5.66 6.16 8.29
C SER A 133 -6.25 7.45 8.91
N PHE A 134 -5.48 8.54 8.91
CA PHE A 134 -5.91 9.85 9.43
C PHE A 134 -6.97 10.51 8.55
N VAL A 135 -6.93 10.27 7.24
CA VAL A 135 -7.94 10.80 6.31
C VAL A 135 -9.29 10.14 6.56
N ASN A 136 -9.31 8.81 6.71
CA ASN A 136 -10.54 8.08 7.06
C ASN A 136 -11.04 8.45 8.46
N GLY A 137 -10.14 8.55 9.45
CA GLY A 137 -10.45 8.93 10.84
C GLY A 137 -11.20 7.88 11.65
N HIS A 138 -11.54 6.74 11.03
CA HIS A 138 -12.04 5.56 11.70
C HIS A 138 -11.57 4.33 10.92
N ILE A 139 -11.08 3.34 11.65
CA ILE A 139 -10.47 2.14 11.09
C ILE A 139 -11.13 0.93 11.75
N THR A 140 -11.77 0.10 10.93
CA THR A 140 -12.32 -1.19 11.33
C THR A 140 -11.53 -2.32 10.67
N PRO A 141 -11.45 -3.53 11.23
CA PRO A 141 -10.75 -4.66 10.60
C PRO A 141 -11.25 -5.01 9.19
N GLU A 142 -12.48 -4.60 8.85
CA GLU A 142 -13.08 -4.82 7.54
C GLU A 142 -12.34 -4.10 6.41
N ILE A 143 -11.60 -3.02 6.68
CA ILE A 143 -10.77 -2.36 5.65
C ILE A 143 -9.66 -3.26 5.11
N CYS A 144 -9.27 -4.29 5.86
CA CYS A 144 -8.22 -5.22 5.45
C CYS A 144 -8.67 -6.17 4.33
N ASN A 145 -9.91 -6.05 3.86
CA ASN A 145 -10.49 -6.87 2.80
C ASN A 145 -9.57 -6.97 1.56
N TRP A 146 -9.52 -8.15 0.98
CA TRP A 146 -8.79 -8.45 -0.26
C TRP A 146 -9.19 -7.52 -1.42
N VAL A 147 -10.44 -7.04 -1.45
CA VAL A 147 -10.92 -6.08 -2.47
C VAL A 147 -10.12 -4.77 -2.41
N PHE A 148 -9.90 -4.23 -1.20
CA PHE A 148 -9.12 -3.00 -1.01
C PHE A 148 -7.67 -3.18 -1.46
N SER A 149 -7.08 -4.34 -1.16
CA SER A 149 -5.73 -4.68 -1.66
C SER A 149 -5.69 -4.75 -3.19
N GLY A 150 -6.77 -5.21 -3.82
CA GLY A 150 -6.94 -5.22 -5.27
C GLY A 150 -6.95 -3.81 -5.89
N GLU A 151 -7.57 -2.83 -5.23
CA GLU A 151 -7.58 -1.43 -5.72
C GLU A 151 -6.17 -0.88 -5.92
N VAL A 152 -5.25 -1.14 -4.98
CA VAL A 152 -3.85 -0.69 -5.08
C VAL A 152 -3.14 -1.36 -6.27
N VAL A 153 -3.40 -2.65 -6.50
CA VAL A 153 -2.85 -3.36 -7.66
C VAL A 153 -3.41 -2.79 -8.96
N TYR A 154 -4.70 -2.46 -9.02
CA TYR A 154 -5.31 -1.83 -10.19
C TYR A 154 -4.71 -0.45 -10.49
N MET A 155 -4.45 0.37 -9.48
CA MET A 155 -3.77 1.66 -9.66
C MET A 155 -2.40 1.49 -10.34
N VAL A 156 -1.60 0.51 -9.90
CA VAL A 156 -0.29 0.20 -10.50
C VAL A 156 -0.42 -0.33 -11.92
N LEU A 157 -1.39 -1.23 -12.17
CA LEU A 157 -1.61 -1.82 -13.49
C LEU A 157 -2.08 -0.78 -14.52
N LEU A 158 -2.99 0.11 -14.14
CA LEU A 158 -3.48 1.19 -15.00
C LEU A 158 -2.37 2.20 -15.34
N GLY A 159 -1.52 2.50 -14.36
CA GLY A 159 -0.39 3.41 -14.54
C GLY A 159 0.79 2.81 -15.31
N GLY A 160 0.91 1.48 -15.31
CA GLY A 160 2.04 0.75 -15.88
C GLY A 160 3.16 0.50 -14.86
N PHE A 161 3.64 -0.74 -14.79
CA PHE A 161 4.64 -1.18 -13.80
C PHE A 161 6.11 -1.00 -14.24
N MET A 162 6.34 -0.66 -15.52
CA MET A 162 7.71 -0.52 -16.06
C MET A 162 8.29 0.89 -15.88
N ILE A 163 7.44 1.89 -15.67
CA ILE A 163 7.82 3.30 -15.55
C ILE A 163 7.62 3.71 -14.10
N PHE A 164 8.61 4.38 -13.50
CA PHE A 164 8.56 4.80 -12.09
C PHE A 164 7.36 5.73 -11.79
N GLU A 165 7.06 6.65 -12.71
CA GLU A 165 5.92 7.59 -12.61
C GLU A 165 4.57 6.92 -12.90
N GLY A 166 4.58 5.70 -13.46
CA GLY A 166 3.36 5.00 -13.88
C GLY A 166 2.34 4.85 -12.75
N PRO A 167 2.69 4.23 -11.62
CA PRO A 167 1.79 4.07 -10.47
C PRO A 167 1.19 5.38 -9.94
N ILE A 168 1.91 6.50 -10.05
CA ILE A 168 1.44 7.81 -9.60
C ILE A 168 0.29 8.28 -10.51
N VAL A 169 0.50 8.23 -11.83
CA VAL A 169 -0.54 8.57 -12.81
C VAL A 169 -1.73 7.62 -12.70
N GLY A 170 -1.47 6.32 -12.51
CA GLY A 170 -2.50 5.30 -12.34
C GLY A 170 -3.35 5.50 -11.08
N ALA A 171 -2.74 5.89 -9.96
CA ALA A 171 -3.45 6.24 -8.74
C ALA A 171 -4.37 7.46 -8.94
N VAL A 172 -3.86 8.53 -9.57
CA VAL A 172 -4.67 9.73 -9.87
C VAL A 172 -5.84 9.38 -10.78
N ALA A 173 -5.59 8.64 -11.86
CA ALA A 173 -6.61 8.24 -12.82
C ALA A 173 -7.68 7.34 -12.18
N PHE A 174 -7.27 6.34 -11.40
CA PHE A 174 -8.21 5.43 -10.72
C PHE A 174 -9.03 6.16 -9.66
N THR A 175 -8.42 7.02 -8.85
CA THR A 175 -9.15 7.82 -7.85
C THR A 175 -10.12 8.77 -8.53
N TYR A 176 -9.73 9.43 -9.61
CA TYR A 176 -10.63 10.30 -10.37
C TYR A 176 -11.80 9.52 -10.98
N LEU A 177 -11.53 8.37 -11.60
CA LEU A 177 -12.57 7.49 -12.16
C LEU A 177 -13.54 7.01 -11.07
N ARG A 178 -13.01 6.61 -9.90
CA ARG A 178 -13.82 6.20 -8.75
C ARG A 178 -14.73 7.34 -8.29
N LEU A 179 -14.20 8.55 -8.16
CA LEU A 179 -14.98 9.72 -7.76
C LEU A 179 -16.04 10.09 -8.80
N TYR A 180 -15.68 10.05 -10.08
CA TYR A 180 -16.61 10.28 -11.18
C TYR A 180 -17.74 9.26 -11.19
N ALA A 181 -17.43 7.96 -11.07
CA ALA A 181 -18.41 6.89 -11.02
C ALA A 181 -19.37 7.05 -9.83
N VAL A 182 -18.86 7.45 -8.66
CA VAL A 182 -19.68 7.75 -7.48
C VAL A 182 -20.58 8.98 -7.73
N ALA A 183 -20.06 10.03 -8.37
CA ALA A 183 -20.81 11.24 -8.66
C ALA A 183 -21.93 11.03 -9.70
N THR A 184 -21.71 10.19 -10.71
CA THR A 184 -22.70 9.93 -11.77
C THR A 184 -23.74 8.89 -11.38
N THR A 185 -23.43 7.97 -10.47
CA THR A 185 -24.34 6.87 -10.12
C THR A 185 -25.30 7.31 -9.00
N GLN A 186 -26.52 7.73 -9.38
CA GLN A 186 -27.55 8.23 -8.47
C GLN A 186 -28.02 7.24 -7.37
N TYR A 187 -27.71 5.95 -7.50
CA TYR A 187 -28.11 4.93 -6.52
C TYR A 187 -27.23 4.84 -5.27
N TRP A 188 -26.08 5.52 -5.22
CA TRP A 188 -25.14 5.41 -4.08
C TRP A 188 -25.49 6.30 -2.88
N ILE A 189 -26.23 7.41 -3.11
CA ILE A 189 -26.60 8.39 -2.08
C ILE A 189 -27.94 8.06 -1.39
N ARG A 190 -28.71 7.11 -1.92
CA ARG A 190 -30.03 6.75 -1.38
C ARG A 190 -30.01 5.36 -0.73
N LYS A 191 -29.22 5.19 0.32
CA LYS A 191 -29.54 4.19 1.35
C LYS A 191 -30.33 4.93 2.44
N THR A 192 -31.66 4.80 2.34
CA THR A 192 -32.59 4.97 3.46
C THR A 192 -32.16 4.12 4.65
#